data_AF-A0AAV6LYL7-F1
#
_entry.id   AF-A0AAV6LYL7-F1
#
_cell.length_a   1.000
_cell.length_b   1.000
_cell.length_c   1.000
_cell.angle_alpha   90.00
_cell.angle_beta   90.00
_cell.angle_gamma   90.00
#
_symmetry.space_group_name_H-M   'P 1'
#
loop_
_entity.id
_entity.type
_entity.pdbx_description
1 polymer ?
#
loop_
_entity_poly.entity_id
_entity_poly.type
_entity_poly.pdbx_seq_one_letter_code
_entity_poly.pdbx_strand_id
1 'polypeptide(L)'
;MASMSSHGSAGTWTVKQNKAFEQALAVYDQDTPDRWLNVAKAVPGKTAEEVERHYALLVEDVKFIESGQVPFPYRISGGGTRGNISFWID
;
A
#
# COMPACT_ATOMS: atom_id res chain seq x y z
N MET A 1 15.22 29.01 11.50
CA MET A 1 15.22 27.55 11.74
C MET A 1 13.92 27.00 11.17
N ALA A 2 13.92 26.55 9.91
CA ALA A 2 12.76 25.89 9.34
C ALA A 2 12.77 24.46 9.89
N SER A 3 11.81 24.16 10.77
CA SER A 3 11.57 22.81 11.25
C SER A 3 11.21 21.99 10.02
N MET A 4 12.15 21.15 9.56
CA MET A 4 11.85 20.13 8.59
C MET A 4 10.78 19.27 9.23
N SER A 5 9.54 19.45 8.81
CA SER A 5 8.46 18.53 9.10
C SER A 5 8.98 17.17 8.69
N SER A 6 9.41 16.41 9.70
CA SER A 6 9.68 15.00 9.58
C SER A 6 8.37 14.41 9.07
N HIS A 7 8.26 14.28 7.75
CA HIS A 7 7.44 13.28 7.09
C HIS A 7 8.06 11.92 7.44
N GLY A 8 8.17 11.68 8.74
CA GLY A 8 8.85 10.56 9.34
C GLY A 8 8.19 9.34 8.78
N SER A 9 8.96 8.59 8.00
CA SER A 9 8.74 7.16 7.93
C SER A 9 7.38 6.75 7.38
N ALA A 10 6.89 7.36 6.29
CA ALA A 10 6.17 6.53 5.30
C ALA A 10 7.20 5.57 4.67
N GLY A 11 7.76 4.68 5.50
CA GLY A 11 8.91 3.86 5.16
C GLY A 11 8.51 2.98 4.00
N THR A 12 9.36 2.93 2.98
CA THR A 12 9.23 2.00 1.86
C THR A 12 8.72 0.65 2.37
N TRP A 13 7.55 0.22 1.90
CA TRP A 13 6.98 -1.06 2.29
C TRP A 13 7.94 -2.17 1.89
N THR A 14 8.29 -3.02 2.84
CA THR A 14 9.11 -4.23 2.57
C THR A 14 8.23 -5.38 2.11
N VAL A 15 8.80 -6.36 1.40
CA VAL A 15 8.02 -7.49 0.84
C VAL A 15 7.29 -8.23 1.97
N LYS A 16 7.96 -8.38 3.12
CA LYS A 16 7.38 -9.00 4.31
C LYS A 16 6.19 -8.20 4.86
N GLN A 17 6.28 -6.88 4.89
CA GLN A 17 5.16 -6.03 5.33
C GLN A 17 4.00 -6.08 4.34
N ASN A 18 4.27 -6.05 3.03
CA ASN A 18 3.22 -6.14 2.02
C ASN A 18 2.48 -7.49 2.10
N LYS A 19 3.23 -8.59 2.25
CA LYS A 19 2.65 -9.92 2.43
C LYS A 19 1.80 -10.02 3.71
N ALA A 20 2.28 -9.45 4.82
CA ALA A 20 1.50 -9.41 6.06
C ALA A 20 0.23 -8.55 5.91
N PHE A 21 0.30 -7.46 5.16
CA PHE A 21 -0.83 -6.60 4.83
C PHE A 21 -1.88 -7.34 4.00
N GLU A 22 -1.49 -8.02 2.92
CA GLU A 22 -2.41 -8.81 2.09
C GLU A 22 -3.09 -9.93 2.89
N GLN A 23 -2.32 -10.65 3.72
CA GLN A 23 -2.87 -11.67 4.62
C GLN A 23 -3.87 -11.08 5.61
N ALA A 24 -3.58 -9.90 6.17
CA ALA A 24 -4.48 -9.23 7.10
C ALA A 24 -5.76 -8.74 6.40
N LEU A 25 -5.69 -8.26 5.15
CA LEU A 25 -6.88 -7.89 4.38
C LEU A 25 -7.80 -9.08 4.08
N ALA A 26 -7.25 -10.29 3.99
CA ALA A 26 -8.04 -11.51 3.83
C ALA A 26 -8.79 -11.93 5.10
N VAL A 27 -8.34 -11.48 6.28
CA VAL A 27 -8.96 -11.74 7.58
C VAL A 27 -9.94 -10.64 7.98
N TYR A 28 -9.56 -9.38 7.73
CA TYR A 28 -10.34 -8.19 8.07
C TYR A 28 -10.95 -7.58 6.80
N ASP A 29 -12.19 -7.96 6.53
CA ASP A 29 -12.99 -7.48 5.40
C ASP A 29 -13.44 -6.01 5.56
N GLN A 30 -14.26 -5.52 4.63
CA GLN A 30 -14.72 -4.13 4.61
C GLN A 30 -15.70 -3.79 5.75
N ASP A 31 -16.41 -4.78 6.28
CA ASP A 31 -17.42 -4.60 7.33
C ASP A 31 -16.81 -4.71 8.74
N THR A 32 -15.55 -5.13 8.83
CA THR A 32 -14.80 -5.22 10.09
C THR A 32 -14.70 -3.85 10.77
N PRO A 33 -15.23 -3.69 12.01
CA PRO A 33 -15.03 -2.48 12.79
C PRO A 33 -13.54 -2.26 13.07
N ASP A 34 -13.10 -1.00 13.07
CA ASP A 34 -11.70 -0.64 13.31
C ASP A 34 -10.70 -1.37 12.40
N ARG A 35 -11.12 -1.71 11.17
CA ARG A 35 -10.36 -2.50 10.19
C ARG A 35 -8.89 -2.10 10.11
N TRP A 36 -8.60 -0.82 9.91
CA TRP A 36 -7.23 -0.34 9.74
C TRP A 36 -6.38 -0.47 11.00
N LEU A 37 -6.98 -0.32 12.19
CA LEU A 37 -6.29 -0.59 13.44
C LEU A 37 -5.96 -2.08 13.58
N ASN A 38 -6.86 -2.96 13.17
CA ASN A 38 -6.64 -4.41 13.22
C ASN A 38 -5.59 -4.89 12.21
N VAL A 39 -5.60 -4.33 10.99
CA VAL A 39 -4.57 -4.60 9.98
C VAL A 39 -3.21 -4.06 10.43
N ALA A 40 -3.14 -2.84 10.98
CA ALA A 40 -1.88 -2.27 11.47
C ALA A 40 -1.26 -3.10 12.59
N LYS A 41 -2.06 -3.69 13.49
CA LYS A 41 -1.57 -4.64 14.51
C LYS A 41 -0.91 -5.88 13.90
N ALA A 42 -1.33 -6.29 12.70
CA ALA A 42 -0.77 -7.43 11.99
C ALA A 42 0.46 -7.10 11.13
N VAL A 43 0.73 -5.81 10.87
CA VAL A 43 1.84 -5.36 10.01
C VAL A 43 2.89 -4.64 10.86
N PRO A 44 4.05 -5.29 11.15
CA PRO A 44 5.07 -4.70 12.01
C PRO A 44 5.58 -3.35 11.50
N GLY A 45 5.55 -2.35 12.40
CA GLY A 45 6.10 -1.02 12.15
C GLY A 45 5.26 -0.14 11.24
N LYS A 46 3.97 -0.46 11.05
CA LYS A 46 3.02 0.37 10.29
C LYS A 46 1.88 0.87 11.16
N THR A 47 1.46 2.11 10.93
CA THR A 47 0.29 2.70 11.59
C THR A 47 -0.99 2.44 10.78
N ALA A 48 -2.16 2.65 11.39
CA ALA A 48 -3.43 2.51 10.70
C ALA A 48 -3.54 3.50 9.51
N GLU A 49 -3.02 4.71 9.66
CA GLU A 49 -3.02 5.73 8.61
C GLU A 49 -2.06 5.37 7.45
N GLU A 50 -0.95 4.68 7.72
CA GLU A 50 -0.09 4.16 6.66
C GLU A 50 -0.74 2.99 5.91
N VAL A 51 -1.41 2.10 6.65
CA VAL A 51 -2.14 0.96 6.09
C VAL A 51 -3.29 1.42 5.20
N GLU A 52 -4.09 2.39 5.67
CA GLU A 52 -5.21 2.95 4.90
C GLU A 52 -4.73 3.60 3.60
N ARG A 53 -3.65 4.39 3.67
CA ARG A 53 -3.04 4.99 2.46
C ARG A 53 -2.52 3.93 1.49
N HIS A 54 -1.89 2.87 2.00
CA HIS A 54 -1.39 1.78 1.15
C HIS A 54 -2.53 1.01 0.48
N TYR A 55 -3.65 0.81 1.18
CA TYR A 55 -4.86 0.23 0.60
C TYR A 55 -5.48 1.10 -0.50
N ALA A 56 -5.54 2.41 -0.31
CA ALA A 56 -6.06 3.32 -1.33
C ALA A 56 -5.29 3.23 -2.66
N LEU A 57 -3.95 3.13 -2.58
CA LEU A 57 -3.08 2.92 -3.74
C LEU A 57 -3.34 1.57 -4.42
N LEU A 58 -3.48 0.49 -3.63
CA LEU A 58 -3.83 -0.83 -4.17
C LEU A 58 -5.16 -0.80 -4.95
N VAL A 59 -6.18 -0.12 -4.41
CA VAL A 59 -7.48 0.01 -5.09
C VAL A 59 -7.34 0.80 -6.40
N GLU A 60 -6.51 1.84 -6.43
CA GLU A 60 -6.23 2.61 -7.64
C GLU A 60 -5.51 1.75 -8.70
N ASP A 61 -4.49 0.99 -8.30
CA ASP A 61 -3.76 0.08 -9.17
C ASP A 61 -4.69 -0.99 -9.78
N VAL A 62 -5.56 -1.62 -8.96
CA VAL A 62 -6.55 -2.60 -9.45
C VAL A 62 -7.50 -1.98 -10.47
N LYS A 63 -8.04 -0.79 -10.18
CA LYS A 63 -8.92 -0.07 -11.11
C LYS A 63 -8.22 0.24 -12.42
N PHE A 64 -6.95 0.66 -12.35
CA PHE A 64 -6.16 0.95 -13.54
C PHE A 64 -5.96 -0.30 -14.39
N ILE A 65 -5.66 -1.44 -13.77
CA ILE A 65 -5.54 -2.74 -14.45
C ILE A 65 -6.86 -3.16 -15.10
N GLU A 66 -7.97 -3.12 -14.35
CA GLU A 66 -9.30 -3.52 -14.81
C GLU A 66 -9.83 -2.63 -15.95
N SER A 67 -9.46 -1.35 -15.97
CA SER A 67 -9.84 -0.40 -17.02
C SER A 67 -9.16 -0.66 -18.38
N GLY A 68 -8.23 -1.62 -18.46
CA GLY A 68 -7.51 -1.95 -19.69
C GLY A 68 -6.52 -0.87 -20.14
N GLN A 69 -6.23 0.13 -19.30
CA GLN A 69 -5.32 1.25 -19.59
C GLN A 69 -3.83 0.90 -19.37
N VAL A 70 -3.47 -0.39 -19.38
CA VAL A 70 -2.10 -0.82 -19.12
C VAL A 70 -1.38 -1.12 -20.43
N PRO A 71 -0.49 -0.22 -20.93
CA PRO A 71 0.32 -0.54 -22.09
C PRO A 71 1.33 -1.64 -21.73
N PHE A 72 1.33 -2.72 -22.51
CA PHE A 72 2.31 -3.80 -22.42
C PHE A 72 3.54 -3.50 -23.29
N PRO A 73 4.78 -3.72 -22.82
CA PRO A 73 5.16 -4.12 -21.46
C PRO A 73 4.95 -2.97 -20.47
N TYR A 74 4.52 -3.29 -19.25
CA TYR A 74 4.21 -2.32 -18.18
C TYR A 74 5.34 -1.30 -18.00
N ARG A 75 5.14 -0.09 -18.51
CA ARG A 75 6.06 1.04 -18.35
C ARG A 75 5.31 2.15 -17.63
N ILE A 76 5.51 2.25 -16.33
CA ILE A 76 5.11 3.44 -15.57
C ILE A 76 6.07 4.56 -15.98
N SER A 77 5.68 5.32 -17.00
CA SER A 77 6.35 6.56 -17.33
C SER A 77 5.92 7.64 -16.33
N GLY A 78 6.74 7.80 -15.30
CA GLY A 78 7.03 9.08 -14.65
C GLY A 78 5.88 9.80 -13.94
N GLY A 79 5.78 9.63 -12.62
CA GLY A 79 4.98 10.53 -11.80
C GLY A 79 4.79 10.16 -10.33
N GLY A 80 5.85 9.76 -9.60
CA GLY A 80 5.88 10.02 -8.16
C GLY A 80 5.25 9.02 -7.19
N THR A 81 5.59 7.73 -7.25
CA THR A 81 6.00 6.94 -6.05
C THR A 81 6.57 5.61 -6.50
N ARG A 82 7.69 5.20 -5.90
CA ARG A 82 8.45 4.00 -6.26
C ARG A 82 7.79 2.74 -5.69
N GLY A 83 6.62 2.38 -6.21
CA GLY A 83 6.04 1.05 -6.04
C GLY A 83 6.56 0.15 -7.14
N ASN A 84 7.59 -0.64 -6.85
CA ASN A 84 8.10 -1.65 -7.77
C ASN A 84 6.98 -2.68 -7.99
N ILE A 85 6.49 -2.88 -9.22
CA ILE A 85 5.51 -3.93 -9.53
C ILE A 85 5.93 -5.34 -9.12
N SER A 86 7.22 -5.55 -8.87
CA SER A 86 7.74 -6.76 -8.23
C SER A 86 7.19 -6.99 -6.82
N PHE A 87 6.51 -6.03 -6.20
CA PHE A 87 5.86 -6.20 -4.89
C PHE A 87 4.41 -6.70 -4.96
N TRP A 88 3.81 -6.72 -6.15
CA TRP A 88 2.42 -7.17 -6.39
C TRP A 88 2.33 -8.45 -7.24
N ILE A 89 3.47 -8.95 -7.74
CA ILE A 89 3.57 -10.15 -8.59
C ILE A 89 4.70 -11.06 -8.08
N ASP A 90 4.70 -11.37 -6.77
CA ASP A 90 5.34 -12.58 -6.26
C ASP A 90 4.38 -13.77 -6.38
#